data_AF-C9ZVM9-F1
#
_entry.id   AF-C9ZVM9-F1
#
_cell.length_a   1.000
_cell.length_b   1.000
_cell.length_c   1.000
_cell.angle_alpha   90.00
_cell.angle_beta   90.00
_cell.angle_gamma   90.00
#
_symmetry.space_group_name_H-M   'P 1'
#
loop_
_entity.id
_entity.type
_entity.pdbx_description
1 polymer ?
#
loop_
_entity_poly.entity_id
_entity_poly.type
_entity_poly.pdbx_seq_one_letter_code
_entity_poly.pdbx_strand_id
1 'polypeptide(L)'
;MASVGNCFRRFMSVITAVLLALSTIIYAVCLSVVVFREVKRDRFTVFHMLSVAFCSLSLFCYAALHCISLKQRYLLYIITFVLLITFGFLTHSTGLTLLVVLDCRDLGILNHSEFFDALNNPAELTSMLNESGTIDNETAVIGKSGRAVHSCSLHSMVVFAASVTALFQMLALFDVQKVLVEKTKKKMYNVDVYGVPCVK
;
A
#
# COMPACT_ATOMS: atom_id res chain seq x y z
N MET A 1 -0.06 -33.75 -10.87
CA MET A 1 0.50 -32.73 -9.96
C MET A 1 0.41 -31.29 -10.50
N ALA A 2 0.32 -31.10 -11.82
CA ALA A 2 0.17 -29.80 -12.48
C ALA A 2 -1.00 -28.90 -12.02
N SER A 3 -2.15 -29.54 -11.79
CA SER A 3 -3.42 -28.87 -11.51
C SER A 3 -3.44 -28.25 -10.10
N VAL A 4 -2.90 -28.96 -9.11
CA VAL A 4 -2.92 -28.54 -7.70
C VAL A 4 -2.06 -27.29 -7.47
N GLY A 5 -0.84 -27.24 -8.04
CA GLY A 5 0.04 -26.08 -7.90
C GLY A 5 -0.52 -24.81 -8.56
N ASN A 6 -1.19 -24.95 -9.71
CA ASN A 6 -1.86 -23.84 -10.39
C ASN A 6 -3.11 -23.36 -9.63
N CYS A 7 -3.86 -24.29 -9.03
CA CYS A 7 -5.01 -23.98 -8.19
C CYS A 7 -4.59 -23.24 -6.92
N PHE A 8 -3.58 -23.76 -6.21
CA PHE A 8 -3.03 -23.13 -5.00
C PHE A 8 -2.48 -21.73 -5.28
N ARG A 9 -1.75 -21.54 -6.40
CA ARG A 9 -1.27 -20.20 -6.79
C ARG A 9 -2.43 -19.22 -7.00
N ARG A 10 -3.47 -19.63 -7.74
CA ARG A 10 -4.65 -18.77 -7.96
C ARG A 10 -5.33 -18.41 -6.64
N PHE A 11 -5.44 -19.36 -5.73
CA PHE A 11 -6.00 -19.13 -4.40
C PHE A 11 -5.18 -18.11 -3.59
N MET A 12 -3.86 -18.28 -3.54
CA MET A 12 -2.96 -17.33 -2.86
C MET A 12 -2.97 -15.94 -3.51
N SER A 13 -3.09 -15.88 -4.84
CA SER A 13 -3.21 -14.63 -5.59
C SER A 13 -4.49 -13.88 -5.23
N VAL A 14 -5.63 -14.57 -5.12
CA VAL A 14 -6.89 -13.99 -4.65
C VAL A 14 -6.79 -13.51 -3.20
N ILE A 15 -6.19 -14.29 -2.30
CA ILE A 15 -5.95 -13.86 -0.91
C ILE A 15 -5.12 -12.58 -0.89
N THR A 16 -4.06 -12.53 -1.69
CA THR A 16 -3.20 -11.34 -1.80
C THR A 16 -4.00 -10.13 -2.28
N ALA A 17 -4.91 -10.30 -3.24
CA ALA A 17 -5.75 -9.22 -3.73
C ALA A 17 -6.70 -8.69 -2.64
N VAL A 18 -7.31 -9.58 -1.85
CA VAL A 18 -8.18 -9.20 -0.72
C VAL A 18 -7.39 -8.47 0.37
N LEU A 19 -6.23 -9.00 0.75
CA LEU A 19 -5.38 -8.37 1.78
C LEU A 19 -4.86 -7.00 1.32
N LEU A 20 -4.45 -6.89 0.06
CA LEU A 20 -4.05 -5.61 -0.54
C LEU A 20 -5.21 -4.61 -0.56
N ALA A 21 -6.44 -5.07 -0.82
CA ALA A 21 -7.62 -4.21 -0.78
C ALA A 21 -7.86 -3.65 0.63
N LEU A 22 -7.87 -4.53 1.63
CA LEU A 22 -8.07 -4.15 3.02
C LEU A 22 -6.98 -3.18 3.51
N SER A 23 -5.71 -3.49 3.25
CA SER A 23 -4.60 -2.62 3.68
C SER A 23 -4.64 -1.27 2.98
N THR A 24 -4.99 -1.23 1.68
CA THR A 24 -5.12 0.01 0.92
C THR A 24 -6.24 0.90 1.47
N ILE A 25 -7.38 0.32 1.85
CA ILE A 25 -8.48 1.06 2.47
C ILE A 25 -8.05 1.65 3.82
N ILE A 26 -7.42 0.84 4.67
CA ILE A 26 -6.92 1.31 5.97
C ILE A 26 -5.92 2.46 5.78
N TYR A 27 -4.94 2.29 4.89
CA TYR A 27 -3.97 3.33 4.57
C TYR A 27 -4.65 4.61 4.06
N ALA A 28 -5.60 4.49 3.13
CA ALA A 28 -6.32 5.63 2.56
C ALA A 28 -7.12 6.38 3.62
N VAL A 29 -7.80 5.69 4.53
CA VAL A 29 -8.57 6.30 5.63
C VAL A 29 -7.64 7.04 6.59
N CYS A 30 -6.60 6.36 7.10
CA CYS A 30 -5.66 6.98 8.05
C CYS A 30 -4.98 8.23 7.42
N LEU A 31 -4.53 8.12 6.17
CA LEU A 31 -3.86 9.22 5.49
C LEU A 31 -4.80 10.37 5.16
N SER A 32 -6.07 10.08 4.83
CA SER A 32 -7.08 11.12 4.60
C SER A 32 -7.31 11.94 5.88
N VAL A 33 -7.43 11.30 7.04
CA VAL A 33 -7.60 12.02 8.32
C VAL A 33 -6.41 12.94 8.60
N VAL A 34 -5.17 12.46 8.41
CA VAL A 34 -3.96 13.30 8.54
C VAL A 34 -4.02 14.50 7.60
N VAL A 35 -4.29 14.27 6.31
CA VAL A 35 -4.35 15.33 5.30
C VAL A 35 -5.46 16.34 5.59
N PHE A 36 -6.61 15.92 6.12
CA PHE A 36 -7.70 16.82 6.48
C PHE A 36 -7.39 17.66 7.73
N ARG A 37 -6.59 17.15 8.67
CA ARG A 37 -6.19 17.87 9.89
C ARG A 37 -5.07 18.88 9.66
N GLU A 38 -4.20 18.63 8.70
CA GLU A 38 -3.11 19.54 8.34
C GLU A 38 -3.65 20.68 7.45
N VAL A 39 -3.96 21.84 8.06
CA VAL A 39 -4.58 23.03 7.43
C VAL A 39 -3.79 23.58 6.22
N LYS A 40 -2.53 23.19 6.03
CA LYS A 40 -1.68 23.66 4.92
C LYS A 40 -1.67 22.65 3.78
N ARG A 41 -2.42 22.98 2.73
CA ARG A 41 -2.46 22.27 1.44
C ARG A 41 -1.15 22.53 0.66
N ASP A 42 -0.04 22.06 1.19
CA ASP A 42 1.30 22.23 0.60
C ASP A 42 1.58 21.17 -0.48
N ARG A 43 2.70 21.33 -1.21
CA ARG A 43 3.22 20.34 -2.18
C ARG A 43 3.35 18.91 -1.58
N PHE A 44 3.46 18.81 -0.27
CA PHE A 44 3.50 17.57 0.48
C PHE A 44 2.19 16.76 0.38
N THR A 45 1.05 17.44 0.50
CA THR A 45 -0.28 16.85 0.39
C THR A 45 -0.50 16.21 -0.98
N VAL A 46 0.11 16.76 -2.04
CA VAL A 46 0.00 16.22 -3.41
C VAL A 46 0.58 14.81 -3.50
N PHE A 47 1.73 14.54 -2.87
CA PHE A 47 2.35 13.22 -2.89
C PHE A 47 1.55 12.18 -2.10
N HIS A 48 0.90 12.58 -1.00
CA HIS A 48 -0.03 11.73 -0.27
C HIS A 48 -1.26 11.36 -1.11
N MET A 49 -1.87 12.35 -1.79
CA MET A 49 -3.02 12.10 -2.67
C MET A 49 -2.65 11.22 -3.87
N LEU A 50 -1.49 11.47 -4.50
CA LEU A 50 -0.98 10.62 -5.58
C LEU A 50 -0.72 9.20 -5.08
N SER A 51 -0.16 9.03 -3.89
CA SER A 51 0.05 7.71 -3.30
C SER A 51 -1.26 6.92 -3.14
N VAL A 52 -2.31 7.53 -2.58
CA VAL A 52 -3.63 6.89 -2.43
C VAL A 52 -4.24 6.55 -3.78
N ALA A 53 -4.18 7.48 -4.73
CA ALA A 53 -4.71 7.28 -6.08
C ALA A 53 -4.02 6.10 -6.80
N PHE A 54 -2.68 6.05 -6.75
CA PHE A 54 -1.92 4.97 -7.36
C PHE A 54 -2.09 3.64 -6.61
N CYS A 55 -2.22 3.63 -5.29
CA CYS A 55 -2.57 2.40 -4.54
C CYS A 55 -3.91 1.83 -5.01
N SER A 56 -4.92 2.69 -5.14
CA SER A 56 -6.25 2.31 -5.63
C SER A 56 -6.22 1.80 -7.08
N LEU A 57 -5.47 2.49 -7.96
CA LEU A 57 -5.28 2.06 -9.34
C LEU A 57 -4.57 0.71 -9.42
N SER A 58 -3.54 0.50 -8.61
CA SER A 58 -2.78 -0.74 -8.58
C SER A 58 -3.59 -1.93 -8.07
N LEU A 59 -4.46 -1.69 -7.08
CA LEU A 59 -5.43 -2.66 -6.59
C LEU A 59 -6.39 -3.05 -7.71
N PHE A 60 -6.96 -2.08 -8.42
CA PHE A 60 -7.85 -2.34 -9.56
C PHE A 60 -7.14 -3.15 -10.65
N CYS A 61 -5.92 -2.75 -11.03
CA CYS A 61 -5.09 -3.44 -12.00
C CYS A 61 -4.78 -4.89 -11.59
N TYR A 62 -4.43 -5.12 -10.33
CA TYR A 62 -4.14 -6.46 -9.81
C TYR A 62 -5.42 -7.30 -9.73
N ALA A 63 -6.52 -6.76 -9.22
CA ALA A 63 -7.82 -7.43 -9.17
C ALA A 63 -8.32 -7.83 -10.57
N ALA A 64 -8.12 -6.98 -11.57
CA ALA A 64 -8.51 -7.24 -12.96
C ALA A 64 -7.82 -8.48 -13.55
N LEU A 65 -6.66 -8.91 -13.02
CA LEU A 65 -5.99 -10.16 -13.45
C LEU A 65 -6.82 -11.41 -13.17
N HIS A 66 -7.73 -11.35 -12.20
CA HIS A 66 -8.63 -12.47 -11.88
C HIS A 66 -9.83 -12.54 -12.81
N CYS A 67 -10.24 -11.41 -13.39
CA CYS A 67 -11.40 -11.31 -14.28
C CYS A 67 -11.02 -11.42 -15.76
N ILE A 68 -9.83 -10.93 -16.15
CA ILE A 68 -9.40 -10.85 -17.54
C ILE A 68 -8.55 -12.07 -17.90
N SER A 69 -8.83 -12.68 -19.06
CA SER A 69 -7.99 -13.76 -19.55
C SER A 69 -6.56 -13.24 -19.75
N LEU A 70 -5.59 -13.84 -19.05
CA LEU A 70 -4.17 -13.46 -19.06
C LEU A 70 -3.50 -13.56 -20.44
N LYS A 71 -4.23 -13.75 -21.54
CA LYS A 71 -3.71 -13.99 -22.89
C LYS A 71 -2.81 -12.84 -23.40
N GLN A 72 -2.96 -11.63 -22.87
CA GLN A 72 -2.21 -10.45 -23.31
C GLN A 72 -1.02 -10.16 -22.38
N ARG A 73 0.22 -10.41 -22.85
CA ARG A 73 1.45 -10.12 -22.08
C ARG A 73 1.64 -8.63 -21.82
N TYR A 74 1.21 -7.79 -22.74
CA TYR A 74 1.26 -6.33 -22.61
C TYR A 74 0.51 -5.84 -21.37
N LEU A 75 -0.63 -6.46 -21.04
CA LEU A 75 -1.37 -6.15 -19.82
C LEU A 75 -0.55 -6.43 -18.56
N LEU A 76 0.19 -7.55 -18.52
CA LEU A 76 1.07 -7.89 -17.38
C LEU A 76 2.24 -6.90 -17.22
N TYR A 77 2.80 -6.40 -18.33
CA TYR A 77 3.81 -5.34 -18.29
C TYR A 77 3.25 -4.02 -17.76
N ILE A 78 2.06 -3.62 -18.21
CA ILE A 78 1.38 -2.42 -17.72
C ILE A 78 1.11 -2.53 -16.22
N ILE A 79 0.59 -3.67 -15.76
CA ILE A 79 0.29 -3.88 -14.34
C ILE A 79 1.58 -3.86 -13.50
N THR A 80 2.65 -4.48 -13.99
CA THR A 80 3.97 -4.40 -13.35
C THR A 80 4.43 -2.96 -13.19
N PHE A 81 4.33 -2.17 -14.26
CA PHE A 81 4.75 -0.77 -14.25
C PHE A 81 3.91 0.06 -13.27
N VAL A 82 2.58 -0.15 -13.24
CA VAL A 82 1.69 0.50 -12.27
C VAL A 82 2.06 0.11 -10.84
N LEU A 83 2.29 -1.17 -10.56
CA LEU A 83 2.69 -1.65 -9.22
C LEU A 83 4.01 -1.00 -8.77
N LEU A 84 5.00 -0.88 -9.66
CA LEU A 84 6.30 -0.25 -9.38
C LEU A 84 6.19 1.25 -9.10
N ILE A 85 5.47 2.00 -9.95
CA ILE A 85 5.26 3.44 -9.72
C ILE A 85 4.49 3.67 -8.42
N THR A 86 3.49 2.84 -8.15
CA THR A 86 2.71 2.89 -6.91
C THR A 86 3.61 2.66 -5.69
N PHE A 87 4.52 1.69 -5.76
CA PHE A 87 5.49 1.45 -4.70
C PHE A 87 6.40 2.67 -4.48
N GLY A 88 6.82 3.34 -5.56
CA GLY A 88 7.57 4.60 -5.48
C GLY A 88 6.80 5.72 -4.78
N PHE A 89 5.54 5.96 -5.15
CA PHE A 89 4.70 6.98 -4.49
C PHE A 89 4.39 6.62 -3.04
N LEU A 90 4.10 5.35 -2.75
CA LEU A 90 3.83 4.85 -1.40
C LEU A 90 5.05 5.02 -0.49
N THR A 91 6.24 4.61 -0.94
CA THR A 91 7.47 4.77 -0.16
C THR A 91 7.86 6.24 0.02
N HIS A 92 7.68 7.07 -1.00
CA HIS A 92 7.91 8.51 -0.88
C HIS A 92 6.96 9.16 0.14
N SER A 93 5.65 8.91 0.02
CA SER A 93 4.61 9.33 0.97
C SER A 93 4.93 8.85 2.39
N THR A 94 5.33 7.59 2.55
CA THR A 94 5.63 7.01 3.86
C THR A 94 6.90 7.60 4.48
N GLY A 95 7.97 7.79 3.70
CA GLY A 95 9.22 8.38 4.21
C GLY A 95 9.00 9.82 4.68
N LEU A 96 8.16 10.55 3.97
CA LEU A 96 7.68 11.87 4.31
C LEU A 96 6.90 11.89 5.66
N THR A 97 5.99 10.93 5.89
CA THR A 97 5.30 10.76 7.18
C THR A 97 6.24 10.27 8.29
N LEU A 98 7.20 9.40 7.97
CA LEU A 98 8.15 8.84 8.92
C LEU A 98 9.02 9.93 9.57
N LEU A 99 9.40 10.97 8.83
CA LEU A 99 10.12 12.11 9.40
C LEU A 99 9.34 12.79 10.54
N VAL A 100 8.01 12.90 10.40
CA VAL A 100 7.15 13.46 11.45
C VAL A 100 7.09 12.53 12.66
N VAL A 101 7.01 11.21 12.43
CA VAL A 101 7.05 10.21 13.52
C VAL A 101 8.39 10.24 14.27
N LEU A 102 9.50 10.43 13.57
CA LEU A 102 10.82 10.55 14.19
C LEU A 102 10.92 11.84 15.02
N ASP A 103 10.40 12.96 14.52
CA ASP A 103 10.33 14.21 15.30
C ASP A 103 9.45 14.05 16.55
N CYS A 104 8.30 13.39 16.45
CA CYS A 104 7.44 13.06 17.60
C CYS A 104 8.17 12.24 18.67
N ARG A 105 8.99 11.27 18.23
CA ARG A 105 9.77 10.41 19.12
C ARG A 105 10.90 11.18 19.79
N ASP A 106 11.64 11.99 19.04
CA ASP A 106 12.74 12.80 19.54
C ASP A 106 12.27 13.84 20.57
N LEU A 107 11.05 14.36 20.41
CA LEU A 107 10.43 15.30 21.35
C LEU A 107 9.77 14.60 22.56
N GLY A 108 9.75 13.26 22.61
CA GLY A 108 9.11 12.49 23.68
C GLY A 108 7.57 12.59 23.69
N ILE A 109 6.97 13.07 22.60
CA ILE A 109 5.51 13.26 22.45
C ILE A 109 4.84 11.95 22.01
N LEU A 110 5.59 11.04 21.38
CA LEU A 110 5.06 9.77 20.93
C LEU A 110 4.91 8.78 22.09
N ASN A 111 3.69 8.61 22.58
CA ASN A 111 3.35 7.52 23.48
C ASN A 111 3.01 6.26 22.68
N HIS A 112 3.89 5.25 22.73
CA HIS A 112 3.68 3.99 22.01
C HIS A 112 2.53 3.15 22.58
N SER A 113 2.14 3.33 23.84
CA SER A 113 1.02 2.57 24.42
C SER A 113 -0.29 2.94 23.73
N GLU A 114 -0.54 4.23 23.50
CA GLU A 114 -1.75 4.75 22.83
C GLU A 114 -1.94 4.16 21.42
N PHE A 115 -0.87 3.88 20.70
CA PHE A 115 -0.94 3.20 19.40
C PHE A 115 -1.46 1.75 19.54
N PHE A 116 -0.94 0.99 20.51
CA PHE A 116 -1.35 -0.38 20.74
C PHE A 116 -2.73 -0.48 21.39
N ASP A 117 -3.06 0.47 22.26
CA ASP A 117 -4.37 0.57 22.90
C ASP A 117 -5.45 0.86 21.86
N ALA A 118 -5.21 1.81 20.94
CA ALA A 118 -6.10 2.07 19.81
C ALA A 118 -6.24 0.86 18.85
N LEU A 119 -5.18 0.08 18.64
CA LEU A 119 -5.25 -1.16 17.85
C LEU A 119 -6.12 -2.23 18.51
N ASN A 120 -6.11 -2.30 19.84
CA ASN A 120 -6.87 -3.27 20.62
C ASN A 120 -8.29 -2.79 20.97
N ASN A 121 -8.57 -1.49 20.82
CA ASN A 121 -9.84 -0.87 21.18
C ASN A 121 -10.45 -0.09 19.99
N PRO A 122 -11.47 -0.65 19.29
CA PRO A 122 -12.06 0.00 18.13
C PRO A 122 -12.76 1.33 18.46
N ALA A 123 -13.21 1.54 19.70
CA ALA A 123 -13.81 2.81 20.11
C ALA A 123 -12.76 3.92 20.21
N GLU A 124 -11.57 3.59 20.71
CA GLU A 124 -10.43 4.50 20.81
C GLU A 124 -9.87 4.83 19.43
N LEU A 125 -9.73 3.83 18.55
CA LEU A 125 -9.40 4.05 17.14
C LEU A 125 -10.40 5.00 16.46
N THR A 126 -11.70 4.78 16.68
CA THR A 126 -12.74 5.62 16.11
C THR A 126 -12.67 7.05 16.67
N SER A 127 -12.40 7.20 17.97
CA SER A 127 -12.19 8.51 18.61
C SER A 127 -11.00 9.23 17.99
N MET A 128 -9.87 8.55 17.80
CA MET A 128 -8.67 9.11 17.17
C MET A 128 -8.91 9.52 15.72
N LEU A 129 -9.76 8.82 14.97
CA LEU A 129 -10.11 9.17 13.59
C LEU A 129 -11.16 10.29 13.52
N ASN A 130 -12.09 10.34 14.48
CA ASN A 130 -13.19 11.30 14.54
C ASN A 130 -12.87 12.58 15.30
N GLU A 131 -11.74 12.66 16.01
CA GLU A 131 -11.31 13.88 16.68
C GLU A 131 -11.31 15.04 15.67
N SER A 132 -12.28 15.92 15.87
CA SER A 132 -12.60 17.03 14.98
C SER A 132 -11.95 18.27 15.56
N GLY A 133 -10.90 18.73 14.89
CA GLY A 133 -10.20 19.94 15.26
C GLY A 133 -9.12 20.23 14.22
N THR A 134 -9.18 21.41 13.61
CA THR A 134 -8.01 21.99 12.97
C THR A 134 -7.07 22.41 14.07
N ILE A 135 -5.85 21.85 14.09
CA ILE A 135 -4.88 22.23 15.10
C ILE A 135 -4.33 23.59 14.70
N ASP A 136 -4.77 24.64 15.40
CA ASP A 136 -4.30 26.00 15.20
C ASP A 136 -2.81 26.10 15.57
N ASN A 137 -2.02 26.73 14.69
CA ASN A 137 -0.56 26.83 14.76
C ASN A 137 -0.01 27.47 16.05
N GLU A 138 -0.84 28.04 16.92
CA GLU A 138 -0.40 28.82 18.08
C GLU A 138 0.21 27.97 19.22
N THR A 139 0.06 26.64 19.18
CA THR A 139 0.68 25.71 20.17
C THR A 139 1.59 24.65 19.53
N ALA A 140 1.93 24.80 18.25
CA ALA A 140 2.68 23.80 17.50
C ALA A 140 4.16 23.74 17.86
N VAL A 141 4.61 22.59 18.39
CA VAL A 141 6.04 22.31 18.55
C VAL A 141 6.63 22.00 17.18
N ILE A 142 7.64 22.76 16.77
CA ILE A 142 8.33 22.54 15.49
C ILE A 142 9.42 21.48 15.69
N GLY A 143 9.30 20.37 14.98
CA GLY A 143 10.26 19.28 14.96
C GLY A 143 11.54 19.62 14.15
N LYS A 144 12.53 18.73 14.18
CA LYS A 144 13.80 18.94 13.47
C LYS A 144 13.63 18.96 11.95
N SER A 145 12.56 18.35 11.43
CA SER A 145 12.17 18.46 10.01
C SER A 145 11.62 19.84 9.61
N GLY A 146 11.52 20.78 10.55
CA GLY A 146 10.97 22.13 10.34
C GLY A 146 9.44 22.16 10.28
N ARG A 147 8.78 21.10 10.76
CA ARG A 147 7.33 20.92 10.67
C ARG A 147 6.67 21.01 12.03
N ALA A 148 5.44 21.50 12.04
CA ALA A 148 4.57 21.39 13.20
C ALA A 148 4.30 19.90 13.48
N VAL A 149 4.59 19.48 14.71
CA VAL A 149 4.44 18.09 15.15
C VAL A 149 3.13 17.95 15.90
N HIS A 150 2.20 17.19 15.31
CA HIS A 150 0.87 16.94 15.87
C HIS A 150 0.40 15.53 15.54
N SER A 151 -0.64 15.05 16.23
CA SER A 151 -1.30 13.76 15.92
C SER A 151 -0.30 12.60 15.73
N CYS A 152 0.73 12.52 16.58
CA CYS A 152 1.88 11.62 16.44
C CYS A 152 1.51 10.14 16.33
N SER A 153 0.52 9.70 17.11
CA SER A 153 0.01 8.34 17.05
C SER A 153 -0.67 8.05 15.69
N LEU A 154 -1.43 9.01 15.14
CA LEU A 154 -2.06 8.89 13.82
C LEU A 154 -1.01 8.79 12.68
N HIS A 155 0.06 9.59 12.73
CA HIS A 155 1.17 9.45 11.76
C HIS A 155 1.85 8.08 11.86
N SER A 156 1.99 7.54 13.07
CA SER A 156 2.53 6.19 13.28
C SER A 156 1.62 5.12 12.69
N MET A 157 0.30 5.27 12.82
CA MET A 157 -0.69 4.41 12.18
C MET A 157 -0.60 4.47 10.65
N VAL A 158 -0.44 5.66 10.07
CA VAL A 158 -0.24 5.80 8.61
C VAL A 158 1.01 5.04 8.15
N VAL A 159 2.14 5.19 8.85
CA VAL A 159 3.39 4.49 8.52
C VAL A 159 3.21 2.97 8.62
N PHE A 160 2.53 2.48 9.66
CA PHE A 160 2.23 1.06 9.82
C PHE A 160 1.35 0.54 8.68
N ALA A 161 0.22 1.21 8.40
CA ALA A 161 -0.70 0.82 7.33
C ALA A 161 -0.04 0.87 5.95
N ALA A 162 0.82 1.87 5.71
CA ALA A 162 1.59 1.99 4.47
C ALA A 162 2.62 0.86 4.33
N SER A 163 3.28 0.47 5.43
CA SER A 163 4.25 -0.64 5.44
C SER A 163 3.58 -1.98 5.13
N VAL A 164 2.42 -2.25 5.73
CA VAL A 164 1.61 -3.44 5.42
C VAL A 164 1.15 -3.42 3.96
N THR A 165 0.70 -2.27 3.46
CA THR A 165 0.30 -2.11 2.06
C THR A 165 1.48 -2.33 1.11
N ALA A 166 2.65 -1.81 1.44
CA ALA A 166 3.88 -2.01 0.65
C ALA A 166 4.28 -3.49 0.58
N LEU A 167 4.10 -4.23 1.67
CA LEU A 167 4.34 -5.68 1.70
C LEU A 167 3.40 -6.43 0.74
N PHE A 168 2.10 -6.15 0.79
CA PHE A 168 1.16 -6.78 -0.15
C PHE A 168 1.37 -6.33 -1.59
N GLN A 169 1.81 -5.09 -1.82
CA GLN A 169 2.19 -4.59 -3.13
C GLN A 169 3.38 -5.37 -3.72
N MET A 170 4.38 -5.69 -2.89
CA MET A 170 5.52 -6.51 -3.30
C MET A 170 5.10 -7.95 -3.62
N LEU A 171 4.21 -8.54 -2.82
CA LEU A 171 3.68 -9.88 -3.10
C LEU A 171 2.90 -9.92 -4.43
N ALA A 172 2.06 -8.92 -4.68
CA ALA A 172 1.35 -8.76 -5.95
C ALA A 172 2.34 -8.61 -7.13
N LEU A 173 3.40 -7.82 -6.96
CA LEU A 173 4.45 -7.67 -7.98
C LEU A 173 5.14 -9.00 -8.30
N PHE A 174 5.54 -9.76 -7.28
CA PHE A 174 6.17 -11.07 -7.49
C PHE A 174 5.23 -12.07 -8.16
N ASP A 175 3.94 -12.06 -7.82
CA ASP A 175 2.94 -12.89 -8.47
C ASP A 175 2.81 -12.57 -9.97
N VAL A 176 2.66 -11.28 -10.31
CA VAL A 176 2.59 -10.83 -11.71
C VAL A 176 3.87 -11.17 -12.48
N GLN A 177 5.03 -10.96 -11.87
CA GLN A 177 6.32 -11.29 -12.47
C GLN A 177 6.47 -12.79 -12.72
N LYS A 178 6.03 -13.63 -11.79
CA LYS A 178 6.05 -15.09 -11.97
C LYS A 178 5.21 -15.52 -13.17
N VAL A 179 3.99 -15.00 -13.29
CA VAL A 179 3.09 -15.27 -14.43
C VAL A 179 3.71 -14.80 -15.76
N LEU A 180 4.37 -13.64 -15.74
CA LEU A 180 5.04 -13.08 -16.91
C LEU A 180 6.23 -13.95 -17.35
N VAL A 181 7.08 -14.39 -16.42
CA VAL A 181 8.23 -15.27 -16.70
C VAL A 181 7.77 -16.61 -17.25
N GLU A 182 6.76 -17.24 -16.65
CA GLU A 182 6.20 -18.51 -17.15
C GLU A 182 5.69 -18.39 -18.59
N LYS A 183 5.00 -17.30 -18.93
CA LYS A 183 4.55 -17.02 -20.30
C LYS A 183 5.71 -16.80 -21.26
N THR A 184 6.73 -16.06 -20.84
CA THR A 184 7.91 -15.81 -21.67
C THR A 184 8.64 -17.11 -21.98
N LYS A 185 8.86 -17.97 -20.98
CA LYS A 185 9.44 -19.31 -21.15
C LYS A 185 8.63 -20.16 -22.14
N LYS A 186 7.29 -20.22 -22.01
CA LYS A 186 6.43 -20.99 -22.93
C LYS A 186 6.60 -20.58 -24.40
N LYS A 187 6.82 -19.28 -24.70
CA LYS A 187 7.04 -18.81 -26.08
C LYS A 187 8.46 -19.01 -26.58
N MET A 188 9.47 -18.81 -25.72
CA MET A 188 10.86 -18.97 -26.13
C MET A 188 11.20 -20.43 -26.41
N TYR A 189 10.72 -21.35 -25.59
CA TYR A 189 11.13 -22.74 -25.66
C TYR A 189 10.12 -23.64 -26.36
N ASN A 190 8.92 -23.14 -26.70
CA ASN A 190 7.78 -23.96 -27.15
C ASN A 190 7.46 -25.14 -26.20
N VAL A 191 7.99 -25.07 -24.98
CA VAL A 191 7.75 -26.02 -23.92
C VAL A 191 6.49 -25.54 -23.24
N ASP A 192 5.38 -26.19 -23.58
CA ASP A 192 4.28 -26.26 -22.64
C ASP A 192 4.86 -26.79 -21.33
N VAL A 193 4.65 -26.05 -20.23
CA VAL A 193 5.19 -26.38 -18.90
C VAL A 193 4.63 -27.72 -18.37
N TYR A 194 3.89 -28.45 -19.19
CA TYR A 194 3.71 -29.90 -19.09
C TYR A 194 4.01 -30.49 -20.46
N GLY A 195 5.09 -31.28 -20.53
CA GLY A 195 5.58 -31.90 -21.76
C GLY A 195 4.56 -32.80 -22.45
N VAL A 196 3.76 -32.21 -23.32
CA VAL A 196 3.10 -32.90 -24.43
C VAL A 196 3.27 -31.98 -25.64
N PRO A 197 3.98 -32.42 -26.70
CA PRO A 197 3.98 -31.67 -27.94
C PRO A 197 2.57 -31.66 -28.51
N CYS A 198 2.02 -30.47 -28.77
CA CYS A 198 0.86 -30.32 -29.62
C CYS A 198 1.24 -30.87 -31.01
N VAL A 199 0.83 -32.11 -31.27
CA VAL A 199 0.81 -32.68 -32.62
C VAL A 199 -0.25 -31.91 -33.41
N LYS A 200 0.14 -31.59 -34.66
CA LYS A 200 -0.50 -30.71 -35.65
C LYS A 200 -2.03 -30.75 -35.70
#